data_AF-A0A1J3GQE4-F1
#
_entry.id   AF-A0A1J3GQE4-F1
#
_cell.length_a   1.000
_cell.length_b   1.000
_cell.length_c   1.000
_cell.angle_alpha   90.00
_cell.angle_beta   90.00
_cell.angle_gamma   90.00
#
_symmetry.space_group_name_H-M   'P 1'
#
loop_
_entity.id
_entity.type
_entity.pdbx_description
1 polymer ?
#
loop_
_entity_poly.entity_id
_entity_poly.type
_entity_poly.pdbx_seq_one_letter_code
_entity_poly.pdbx_strand_id
1 'polypeptide(L)'
;PLPDIYATAELGIFWDMSQCATPDGFSDAEALEKIINSVRVLGHRGHVSVSTYGDMTDRHFPSEAGVKLNHFPAGEQFAKETKMLEDVVAWAGENPSPSTLMIVAGDVAEELVD
;
A
#
# COMPACT_ATOMS: atom_id res chain seq x y z
N PRO A 1 2.45 0.38 -23.55
CA PRO A 1 1.52 1.33 -22.89
C PRO A 1 0.26 0.60 -22.41
N LEU A 2 -0.20 0.85 -21.19
CA LEU A 2 -1.49 0.33 -20.72
C LEU A 2 -2.63 0.90 -21.59
N PRO A 3 -3.70 0.13 -21.88
CA PRO A 3 -4.89 0.70 -22.52
C PRO A 3 -5.43 1.87 -21.69
N ASP A 4 -5.97 2.91 -22.35
CA ASP A 4 -6.30 4.19 -21.68
C ASP A 4 -7.19 4.01 -20.44
N ILE A 5 -8.15 3.08 -20.47
CA ILE A 5 -9.05 2.78 -19.35
C ILE A 5 -8.33 2.25 -18.10
N TYR A 6 -7.20 1.54 -18.27
CA TYR A 6 -6.36 1.07 -17.16
C TYR A 6 -5.29 2.08 -16.78
N ALA A 7 -4.85 2.90 -17.74
CA ALA A 7 -3.89 3.96 -17.49
C ALA A 7 -4.48 5.02 -16.54
N THR A 8 -5.77 5.34 -16.62
CA THR A 8 -6.42 6.35 -15.76
C THR A 8 -7.27 5.76 -14.63
N ALA A 9 -7.22 4.43 -14.44
CA ALA A 9 -7.92 3.74 -13.36
C ALA A 9 -7.40 4.18 -11.99
N GLU A 10 -8.19 4.04 -10.93
CA GLU A 10 -7.72 4.25 -9.55
C GLU A 10 -6.71 3.17 -9.15
N LEU A 11 -5.68 3.54 -8.38
CA LEU A 11 -4.70 2.63 -7.80
C LEU A 11 -4.71 2.72 -6.27
N GLY A 12 -5.00 1.61 -5.61
CA GLY A 12 -4.88 1.46 -4.16
C GLY A 12 -3.60 0.71 -3.80
N ILE A 13 -2.72 1.33 -3.03
CA ILE A 13 -1.49 0.73 -2.49
C ILE A 13 -1.69 0.45 -0.99
N PHE A 14 -1.51 -0.79 -0.58
CA PHE A 14 -1.62 -1.24 0.80
C PHE A 14 -0.29 -1.85 1.21
N TRP A 15 0.44 -1.17 2.10
CA TRP A 15 1.82 -1.50 2.41
C TRP A 15 2.00 -1.91 3.87
N ASP A 16 2.25 -3.20 4.09
CA ASP A 16 2.67 -3.74 5.38
C ASP A 16 4.16 -3.42 5.61
N MET A 17 4.41 -2.37 6.37
CA MET A 17 5.76 -1.91 6.71
C MET A 17 6.43 -2.75 7.79
N SER A 18 5.68 -3.60 8.50
CA SER A 18 6.25 -4.51 9.50
C SER A 18 6.90 -5.73 8.86
N GLN A 19 6.44 -6.13 7.67
CA GLN A 19 7.03 -7.24 6.90
C GLN A 19 7.85 -6.75 5.70
N CYS A 20 7.48 -5.63 5.10
CA CYS A 20 8.21 -4.99 4.00
C CYS A 20 8.69 -3.60 4.41
N ALA A 21 9.62 -3.54 5.36
CA ALA A 21 10.21 -2.27 5.78
C ALA A 21 10.96 -1.59 4.62
N THR A 22 11.10 -0.27 4.72
CA THR A 22 11.94 0.53 3.83
C THR A 22 13.38 -0.01 3.82
N PRO A 23 13.99 -0.24 2.64
CA PRO A 23 15.37 -0.70 2.56
C PRO A 23 16.37 0.28 3.17
N ASP A 24 17.48 -0.24 3.69
CA ASP A 24 18.57 0.57 4.24
C ASP A 24 19.05 1.63 3.24
N GLY A 25 19.26 2.85 3.75
CA GLY A 25 19.71 3.98 2.94
C GLY A 25 18.60 4.73 2.19
N PHE A 26 17.34 4.37 2.40
CA PHE A 26 16.17 5.14 1.95
C PHE A 26 15.33 5.60 3.14
N SER A 27 14.75 6.80 3.02
CA SER A 27 13.63 7.23 3.86
C SER A 27 12.32 6.59 3.39
N ASP A 28 11.34 6.48 4.30
CA ASP A 28 10.00 5.98 3.99
C ASP A 28 9.35 6.77 2.83
N ALA A 29 9.58 8.08 2.79
CA ALA A 29 9.15 8.97 1.72
C ALA A 29 9.79 8.60 0.37
N GLU A 30 11.11 8.40 0.33
CA GLU A 30 11.82 8.05 -0.91
C GLU A 30 11.42 6.67 -1.43
N ALA A 31 11.23 5.70 -0.54
CA ALA A 31 10.75 4.37 -0.93
C ALA A 31 9.33 4.44 -1.53
N LEU A 32 8.43 5.17 -0.89
CA LEU A 32 7.08 5.39 -1.41
C LEU A 32 7.11 6.12 -2.76
N GLU A 33 7.90 7.19 -2.88
CA GLU A 33 8.04 7.94 -4.12
C GLU A 33 8.53 7.04 -5.27
N LYS A 34 9.49 6.16 -5.00
CA LYS A 34 9.97 5.18 -5.98
C LYS A 34 8.90 4.20 -6.41
N ILE A 35 8.06 3.72 -5.50
CA ILE A 35 6.93 2.84 -5.84
C ILE A 35 5.96 3.59 -6.77
N ILE A 36 5.55 4.80 -6.39
CA ILE A 36 4.62 5.64 -7.16
C ILE A 36 5.21 6.00 -8.54
N ASN A 37 6.49 6.37 -8.60
CA ASN A 37 7.14 6.69 -9.86
C ASN A 37 7.26 5.47 -10.77
N SER A 38 7.49 4.28 -10.21
CA SER A 38 7.55 3.04 -10.98
C SER A 38 6.22 2.72 -11.66
N VAL A 39 5.09 2.83 -10.95
CA VAL A 39 3.76 2.64 -11.55
C VAL A 39 3.43 3.71 -12.59
N ARG A 40 3.86 4.96 -12.37
CA ARG A 40 3.70 6.05 -13.35
C ARG A 40 4.47 5.81 -14.63
N VAL A 41 5.73 5.34 -14.53
CA VAL A 41 6.57 4.98 -15.68
C VAL A 41 5.95 3.84 -16.49
N LEU A 42 5.24 2.90 -15.84
CA LEU A 42 4.48 1.85 -16.52
C LEU A 42 3.21 2.34 -17.23
N GLY A 43 2.89 3.64 -17.11
CA GLY A 43 1.80 4.30 -17.81
C GLY A 43 0.58 4.57 -16.95
N HIS A 44 0.65 4.36 -15.64
CA HIS A 44 -0.41 4.76 -14.72
C HIS A 44 -0.44 6.30 -14.56
N ARG A 45 -1.62 6.87 -14.73
CA ARG A 45 -1.94 8.31 -14.71
C ARG A 45 -3.13 8.62 -13.80
N GLY A 46 -3.79 7.59 -13.27
CA GLY A 46 -4.88 7.74 -12.31
C GLY A 46 -4.39 8.21 -10.95
N HIS A 47 -5.35 8.46 -10.06
CA HIS A 47 -5.06 8.80 -8.67
C HIS A 47 -4.54 7.57 -7.91
N VAL A 48 -3.66 7.82 -6.94
CA VAL A 48 -2.99 6.79 -6.15
C VAL A 48 -3.33 7.02 -4.68
N SER A 49 -4.09 6.10 -4.10
CA SER A 49 -4.39 6.07 -2.66
C SER A 49 -3.41 5.14 -1.95
N VAL A 50 -2.78 5.59 -0.86
CA VAL A 50 -1.79 4.80 -0.13
C VAL A 50 -2.20 4.63 1.33
N SER A 51 -2.21 3.38 1.80
CA SER A 51 -2.37 3.02 3.21
C SER A 51 -1.18 2.20 3.69
N THR A 52 -0.59 2.56 4.83
CA THR A 52 0.51 1.82 5.45
C THR A 52 0.07 1.16 6.76
N TYR A 53 0.70 0.04 7.10
CA TYR A 53 0.34 -0.79 8.25
C TYR A 53 1.60 -1.22 9.02
N GLY A 54 1.57 -1.13 10.35
CA GLY A 54 2.65 -1.56 11.24
C GLY A 54 2.99 -0.53 12.30
N ASP A 55 4.16 -0.66 12.93
CA ASP A 55 4.63 0.34 13.91
C ASP A 55 5.04 1.61 13.17
N MET A 56 4.17 2.61 13.25
CA MET A 56 4.35 3.94 12.67
C MET A 56 5.10 4.92 13.59
N THR A 57 5.59 4.47 14.74
CA THR A 57 6.40 5.32 15.64
C THR A 57 7.63 5.82 14.87
N ASP A 58 7.86 7.14 14.92
CA ASP A 58 8.95 7.84 14.25
C ASP A 58 9.00 7.71 12.71
N ARG A 59 7.98 7.12 12.08
CA ARG A 59 7.85 7.07 10.61
C ARG A 59 7.29 8.37 10.08
N HIS A 60 7.92 8.89 9.02
CA HIS A 60 7.58 10.19 8.46
C HIS A 60 7.27 10.08 6.98
N PHE A 61 6.04 10.41 6.62
CA PHE A 61 5.58 10.55 5.24
C PHE A 61 5.23 12.01 4.95
N PRO A 62 5.45 12.52 3.73
CA PRO A 62 5.04 13.87 3.35
C PRO A 62 3.53 14.02 3.51
N SER A 63 3.06 15.10 4.16
CA SER A 63 1.62 15.35 4.34
C SER A 63 0.87 15.47 3.00
N GLU A 64 1.56 15.97 1.96
CA GLU A 64 1.03 16.11 0.60
C GLU A 64 0.86 14.77 -0.13
N ALA A 65 1.50 13.69 0.35
CA ALA A 65 1.39 12.37 -0.26
C ALA A 65 0.06 11.66 0.09
N GLY A 66 -0.74 12.22 1.00
CA GLY A 66 -2.08 11.69 1.33
C GLY A 66 -2.07 10.27 1.91
N VAL A 67 -0.96 9.88 2.55
CA VAL A 67 -0.76 8.52 3.06
C VAL A 67 -1.57 8.30 4.33
N LYS A 68 -2.43 7.28 4.34
CA LYS A 68 -3.14 6.83 5.55
C LYS A 68 -2.20 5.96 6.39
N LEU A 69 -1.85 6.41 7.58
CA LEU A 69 -0.99 5.68 8.52
C LEU A 69 -1.85 4.88 9.49
N ASN A 70 -1.80 3.55 9.42
CA ASN A 70 -2.47 2.67 10.37
C ASN A 70 -1.42 2.12 11.35
N HIS A 71 -1.38 2.69 12.56
CA HIS A 71 -0.41 2.34 13.59
C HIS A 71 -0.83 1.08 14.36
N PHE A 72 0.06 0.10 14.39
CA PHE A 72 -0.05 -1.15 15.14
C PHE A 72 1.27 -1.44 15.86
N PRO A 73 1.32 -1.37 17.20
CA PRO A 73 2.50 -1.75 17.97
C PRO A 73 2.96 -3.18 17.70
N ALA A 74 4.22 -3.45 18.01
CA ALA A 74 4.77 -4.81 17.94
C ALA A 74 3.93 -5.81 18.75
N GLY A 75 3.57 -6.93 18.12
CA GLY A 75 2.73 -7.98 18.71
C GLY A 75 1.26 -7.95 18.27
N GLU A 76 0.81 -6.91 17.56
CA GLU A 76 -0.57 -6.79 17.07
C GLU A 76 -0.77 -7.31 15.63
N GLN A 77 -0.07 -8.39 15.26
CA GLN A 77 -0.08 -8.92 13.88
C GLN A 77 -1.50 -9.22 13.37
N PHE A 78 -2.30 -9.96 14.13
CA PHE A 78 -3.66 -10.35 13.73
C PHE A 78 -4.58 -9.13 13.53
N ALA A 79 -4.50 -8.13 14.41
CA ALA A 79 -5.30 -6.91 14.31
C ALA A 79 -4.91 -6.09 13.08
N LYS A 80 -3.60 -5.98 12.81
CA LYS A 80 -3.06 -5.32 11.63
C LYS A 80 -3.50 -5.99 10.32
N GLU A 81 -3.37 -7.31 10.22
CA GLU A 81 -3.78 -8.08 9.03
C GLU A 81 -5.28 -7.99 8.79
N THR A 82 -6.08 -8.13 9.86
CA THR A 82 -7.54 -7.95 9.79
C THR A 82 -7.88 -6.57 9.26
N LYS A 83 -7.23 -5.52 9.79
CA LYS A 83 -7.48 -4.16 9.35
C LYS A 83 -7.06 -3.90 7.89
N MET A 84 -5.93 -4.47 7.48
CA MET A 84 -5.47 -4.36 6.09
C MET A 84 -6.47 -5.01 5.13
N LEU A 85 -6.98 -6.19 5.46
CA LEU A 85 -8.03 -6.86 4.67
C LEU A 85 -9.32 -6.03 4.60
N GLU A 86 -9.78 -5.52 5.75
CA GLU A 86 -10.96 -4.64 5.81
C GLU A 86 -10.80 -3.39 4.92
N ASP A 87 -9.64 -2.74 4.99
CA ASP A 87 -9.37 -1.54 4.20
C ASP A 87 -9.28 -1.84 2.70
N VAL A 88 -8.70 -2.99 2.29
CA VAL A 88 -8.69 -3.43 0.89
C VAL A 88 -10.12 -3.66 0.38
N VAL A 89 -10.96 -4.36 1.16
CA VAL A 89 -12.35 -4.62 0.80
C VAL A 89 -13.17 -3.34 0.71
N ALA A 90 -13.01 -2.44 1.68
CA ALA A 90 -13.69 -1.14 1.68
C ALA A 90 -13.27 -0.30 0.46
N TRP A 91 -11.97 -0.18 0.19
CA TRP A 91 -11.46 0.57 -0.96
C TRP A 91 -11.97 -0.01 -2.28
N ALA A 92 -11.98 -1.33 -2.44
CA ALA A 92 -12.50 -1.97 -3.66
C ALA A 92 -14.01 -1.72 -3.86
N GLY A 93 -14.77 -1.61 -2.77
CA GLY A 93 -16.19 -1.23 -2.81
C GLY A 93 -16.42 0.22 -3.24
N GLU A 94 -15.49 1.13 -2.90
CA GLU A 94 -15.53 2.54 -3.28
C GLU A 94 -14.97 2.81 -4.69
N ASN A 95 -14.12 1.91 -5.21
CA ASN A 95 -13.38 2.07 -6.46
C ASN A 95 -13.71 0.94 -7.46
N PRO A 96 -14.84 1.02 -8.18
CA PRO A 96 -15.28 -0.01 -9.11
C PRO A 96 -14.35 -0.16 -10.32
N SER A 97 -14.44 -1.31 -11.00
CA SER A 97 -13.64 -1.60 -12.19
C SER A 97 -13.83 -0.55 -13.30
N PRO A 98 -12.75 -0.13 -14.01
CA PRO A 98 -11.37 -0.57 -13.83
C PRO A 98 -10.68 0.13 -12.65
N SER A 99 -10.07 -0.67 -11.78
CA SER A 99 -9.23 -0.24 -10.66
C SER A 99 -8.07 -1.23 -10.49
N THR A 100 -6.97 -0.78 -9.90
CA THR A 100 -5.78 -1.60 -9.62
C THR A 100 -5.52 -1.63 -8.13
N LEU A 101 -5.26 -2.80 -7.59
CA LEU A 101 -4.82 -3.00 -6.21
C LEU A 101 -3.36 -3.47 -6.22
N MET A 102 -2.54 -2.85 -5.38
CA MET A 102 -1.16 -3.27 -5.11
C MET A 102 -1.01 -3.52 -3.61
N ILE A 103 -0.75 -4.77 -3.26
CA ILE A 103 -0.47 -5.17 -1.89
C ILE A 103 1.04 -5.38 -1.76
N VAL A 104 1.67 -4.66 -0.85
CA VAL A 104 3.09 -4.80 -0.49
C VAL A 104 3.15 -5.43 0.90
N ALA A 105 3.18 -6.74 0.93
CA ALA A 105 3.28 -7.54 2.15
C ALA A 105 4.42 -8.55 2.02
N GLY A 106 4.91 -9.03 3.16
CA GLY A 106 5.93 -10.06 3.18
C GLY A 106 5.33 -11.43 2.90
N ASP A 107 6.06 -12.47 3.30
CA ASP A 107 5.60 -13.83 3.09
C ASP A 107 4.28 -14.05 3.83
N VAL A 108 3.28 -14.55 3.11
CA VAL A 108 2.06 -15.07 3.73
C VAL A 108 2.48 -16.41 4.29
N ALA A 109 2.91 -16.44 5.55
CA ALA A 109 3.14 -17.71 6.25
C ALA A 109 1.91 -18.60 5.96
N GLU A 110 2.19 -19.84 5.56
CA GLU A 110 1.26 -20.85 5.05
C GLU A 110 0.03 -21.12 5.97
N GLU A 111 -0.86 -20.16 6.19
CA GLU A 111 -2.14 -20.34 6.90
C GLU A 111 -3.30 -20.59 5.93
N LEU A 112 -3.00 -20.78 4.65
CA LEU A 112 -3.93 -21.33 3.64
C LEU A 112 -3.58 -22.77 3.24
N VAL A 113 -2.69 -23.42 3.99
CA VAL A 113 -2.36 -24.84 3.83
C VAL A 113 -2.78 -25.60 5.09
N ASP A 114 -4.08 -25.57 5.39
CA ASP A 114 -4.78 -26.59 6.19
C ASP A 114 -6.25 -26.69 5.76
#